data_AF-A0A8J5MTJ2-F1
#
_entry.id   AF-A0A8J5MTJ2-F1
#
_cell.length_a   1.000
_cell.length_b   1.000
_cell.length_c   1.000
_cell.angle_alpha   90.00
_cell.angle_beta   90.00
_cell.angle_gamma   90.00
#
_symmetry.space_group_name_H-M   'P 1'
#
loop_
_entity.id
_entity.type
_entity.pdbx_description
1 polymer ?
#
loop_
_entity_poly.entity_id
_entity_poly.type
_entity_poly.pdbx_seq_one_letter_code
_entity_poly.pdbx_strand_id
1 'polypeptide(L)'
;MVQYSRSETRITEASFSALKQKVKKSTDETSGNILSLVMDEMAIRQHVEWDGKKYHGFIDVGTELDDPLPVAKEALTFMEVS
;
A
#
# COMPACT_ATOMS: atom_id res chain seq x y z
N MET A 1 -16.74 -13.79 13.04
CA MET A 1 -16.99 -13.15 11.73
C MET A 1 -15.87 -12.15 11.54
N VAL A 2 -14.80 -12.53 10.83
CA VAL A 2 -13.63 -11.68 10.64
C VAL A 2 -14.00 -10.67 9.56
N GLN A 3 -14.07 -9.39 9.91
CA GLN A 3 -14.22 -8.33 8.92
C GLN A 3 -12.90 -8.25 8.16
N TYR A 4 -12.91 -8.67 6.89
CA TYR A 4 -11.78 -8.50 6.01
C TYR A 4 -11.59 -7.00 5.77
N SER A 5 -10.42 -6.50 6.17
CA SER A 5 -9.97 -5.16 5.85
C SER A 5 -9.93 -5.03 4.33
N ARG A 6 -10.49 -3.93 3.81
CA ARG A 6 -10.53 -3.60 2.38
C ARG A 6 -9.09 -3.42 1.89
N SER A 7 -8.47 -4.47 1.34
CA SER A 7 -7.12 -4.38 0.78
C SER A 7 -7.19 -3.72 -0.60
N GLU A 8 -7.11 -2.40 -0.64
CA GLU A 8 -6.88 -1.66 -1.87
C GLU A 8 -5.38 -1.76 -2.20
N THR A 9 -5.05 -2.38 -3.34
CA THR A 9 -3.66 -2.56 -3.81
C THR A 9 -3.05 -1.26 -4.34
N ARG A 10 -3.12 -0.18 -3.56
CA ARG A 10 -2.67 1.17 -3.94
C ARG A 10 -2.21 1.93 -2.72
N ILE A 11 -1.40 2.97 -2.94
CA ILE A 11 -1.13 3.95 -1.88
C ILE A 11 -2.47 4.63 -1.53
N THR A 12 -2.91 4.45 -0.29
CA THR A 12 -4.22 4.93 0.14
C THR A 12 -4.22 6.45 0.37
N GLU A 13 -5.37 7.09 0.16
CA GLU A 13 -5.55 8.50 0.53
C GLU A 13 -5.33 8.74 2.03
N ALA A 14 -5.67 7.75 2.86
CA ALA A 14 -5.42 7.79 4.30
C ALA A 14 -3.93 7.91 4.62
N SER A 15 -3.06 7.12 3.97
CA SER A 15 -1.61 7.24 4.12
C SER A 15 -1.10 8.61 3.68
N PHE A 16 -1.58 9.17 2.57
CA PHE A 16 -1.19 10.52 2.15
C PHE A 16 -1.68 11.61 3.11
N SER A 17 -2.88 11.48 3.67
CA SER A 17 -3.42 12.41 4.67
C SER A 17 -2.56 12.43 5.93
N ALA A 18 -2.13 11.25 6.41
CA ALA A 18 -1.23 11.12 7.56
C ALA A 18 0.11 11.83 7.32
N LEU A 19 0.72 11.62 6.15
CA LEU A 19 1.96 12.32 5.75
C LEU A 19 1.78 13.84 5.74
N LYS A 20 0.69 14.34 5.15
CA LYS A 20 0.36 15.78 5.14
C LYS A 20 0.22 16.35 6.55
N GLN A 21 -0.42 15.60 7.45
CA GLN A 21 -0.58 16.04 8.84
C GLN A 21 0.76 16.11 9.57
N LYS A 22 1.66 15.15 9.33
CA LYS A 22 3.00 15.13 9.91
C LYS A 22 3.85 16.32 9.47
N VAL A 23 3.82 16.63 8.17
CA VAL A 23 4.52 17.80 7.60
C VAL A 23 3.96 19.11 8.17
N LYS A 24 2.64 19.23 8.34
CA LYS A 24 2.02 20.42 8.95
C LYS A 24 2.47 20.63 10.40
N LYS A 25 2.49 19.56 11.22
CA LYS A 25 2.93 19.64 12.63
C LYS A 25 4.36 20.14 12.78
N SER A 26 5.23 19.81 11.83
CA SER A 26 6.63 20.27 11.86
C SER A 26 6.85 21.66 11.28
N THR A 27 5.90 22.21 10.52
CA THR A 27 6.10 23.54 9.92
C THR A 27 5.98 24.66 10.96
N ASP A 28 5.38 24.36 12.12
CA ASP A 28 5.32 25.27 13.27
C ASP A 28 6.68 25.40 14.00
N GLU A 29 7.62 24.49 13.75
CA GLU A 29 9.00 24.56 14.24
C GLU A 29 9.93 24.89 13.06
N THR A 30 10.81 25.89 13.20
CA THR A 30 11.56 26.55 12.12
C THR A 30 12.61 25.66 11.41
N SER A 31 12.58 24.35 11.63
CA SER A 31 13.42 23.34 10.99
C SER A 31 12.59 22.52 9.99
N GLY A 32 12.89 22.63 8.70
CA GLY A 32 12.22 21.83 7.67
C GLY A 32 12.24 20.34 7.99
N ASN A 33 11.09 19.67 7.83
CA ASN A 33 10.97 18.25 8.13
C ASN A 33 11.62 17.41 7.03
N ILE A 34 12.67 16.66 7.40
CA ILE A 34 13.25 15.62 6.57
C ILE A 34 12.53 14.32 6.92
N LEU A 35 11.94 13.68 5.91
CA LEU A 35 11.31 12.37 6.04
C LEU A 35 12.08 11.40 5.15
N SER A 36 12.31 10.17 5.63
CA SER A 36 12.86 9.10 4.83
C SER A 36 11.73 8.17 4.40
N LEU A 37 11.65 7.89 3.09
CA LEU A 37 10.74 6.90 2.55
C LEU A 37 11.55 5.65 2.21
N VAL A 38 11.26 4.56 2.91
CA VAL A 38 11.86 3.25 2.68
C VAL A 38 10.93 2.44 1.80
N MET A 39 11.48 1.78 0.79
CA MET A 39 10.78 0.86 -0.09
C MET A 39 11.44 -0.52 0.03
N ASP A 40 10.62 -1.56 0.12
CA ASP A 40 11.10 -2.94 0.20
C ASP A 40 10.12 -3.93 -0.43
N GLU A 41 10.62 -5.11 -0.78
CA GLU A 41 9.85 -6.23 -1.30
C GLU A 41 9.65 -7.27 -0.20
N MET A 42 8.38 -7.61 0.07
CA MET A 42 8.02 -8.60 1.08
C MET A 42 7.46 -9.84 0.43
N ALA A 43 8.08 -11.00 0.66
CA ALA A 43 7.53 -12.28 0.23
C ALA A 43 6.19 -12.57 0.92
N ILE A 44 5.19 -12.94 0.12
CA ILE A 44 3.83 -13.28 0.59
C ILE A 44 3.47 -14.70 0.20
N ARG A 45 2.56 -15.30 0.97
CA ARG A 45 2.01 -16.61 0.60
C ARG A 45 1.11 -16.45 -0.62
N GLN A 46 1.42 -17.18 -1.68
CA GLN A 46 0.56 -17.32 -2.85
C GLN A 46 -0.82 -17.85 -2.43
N HIS A 47 -1.85 -17.03 -2.61
CA HIS A 47 -3.23 -17.37 -2.28
C HIS A 47 -4.16 -16.57 -3.17
N VAL A 48 -5.19 -17.22 -3.73
CA VAL A 48 -6.22 -16.57 -4.54
C VAL A 48 -7.55 -16.71 -3.81
N GLU A 49 -8.25 -15.59 -3.61
CA GLU A 49 -9.55 -15.54 -2.94
C GLU A 49 -10.57 -14.74 -3.75
N TRP A 50 -11.84 -15.10 -3.63
CA TRP A 50 -12.97 -14.37 -4.22
C TRP A 50 -13.75 -13.66 -3.11
N ASP A 51 -13.87 -12.34 -3.21
CA ASP A 51 -14.54 -11.52 -2.19
C ASP A 51 -16.03 -11.26 -2.45
N GLY A 52 -16.61 -11.89 -3.48
CA GLY A 52 -17.97 -11.61 -3.95
C GLY A 52 -18.03 -10.62 -5.13
N LYS A 53 -16.94 -9.94 -5.47
CA LYS A 53 -16.86 -8.93 -6.54
C LYS A 53 -15.70 -9.15 -7.50
N LYS A 54 -14.51 -9.49 -6.98
CA LYS A 54 -13.32 -9.76 -7.79
C LYS A 54 -12.45 -10.84 -7.15
N TYR A 55 -11.60 -11.45 -7.98
CA TYR A 55 -10.53 -12.31 -7.48
C TYR A 55 -9.37 -11.44 -7.01
N HIS A 56 -8.79 -11.80 -5.86
CA HIS A 56 -7.58 -11.22 -5.29
C HIS A 56 -6.46 -12.24 -5.28
N GLY A 57 -5.21 -11.78 -5.20
CA GLY A 57 -4.04 -12.65 -5.11
C GLY A 57 -3.25 -12.81 -6.40
N PHE A 58 -3.65 -12.12 -7.47
CA PHE A 58 -2.85 -11.97 -8.68
C PHE A 58 -1.96 -10.74 -8.60
N ILE A 59 -0.92 -10.68 -9.43
CA ILE A 59 -0.07 -9.50 -9.56
C ILE A 59 -0.95 -8.29 -9.90
N ASP A 60 -0.85 -7.24 -9.11
CA ASP A 60 -1.61 -6.01 -9.26
C ASP A 60 -0.64 -4.83 -9.13
N VAL A 61 0.03 -4.53 -10.23
CA VAL A 61 0.99 -3.40 -10.34
C VAL A 61 0.34 -2.19 -11.04
N GLY A 62 -1.00 -2.11 -11.06
CA GLY A 62 -1.73 -1.04 -11.72
C GLY A 62 -1.61 -1.03 -13.25
N THR A 63 -1.06 -2.09 -13.84
CA THR A 63 -1.19 -2.37 -15.27
C THR A 63 -2.65 -2.70 -15.51
N GLU A 64 -3.39 -1.84 -16.22
CA GLU A 64 -4.81 -2.00 -16.57
C GLU A 64 -5.05 -3.18 -17.54
N LEU A 65 -4.37 -4.30 -17.32
CA LEU A 65 -4.45 -5.52 -18.10
C LEU A 65 -5.56 -6.38 -17.54
N ASP A 66 -6.53 -6.71 -18.39
CA ASP A 66 -7.67 -7.58 -18.07
C ASP A 66 -7.32 -9.08 -18.15
N ASP A 67 -6.10 -9.43 -18.56
CA ASP A 67 -5.65 -10.82 -18.64
C ASP A 67 -5.36 -11.39 -17.24
N PRO A 68 -5.57 -12.70 -17.02
CA PRO A 68 -5.23 -13.35 -15.76
C PRO A 68 -3.72 -13.31 -15.53
N LEU A 69 -3.28 -12.32 -14.74
CA LEU A 69 -1.90 -12.18 -14.33
C LEU A 69 -1.50 -13.34 -13.40
N PRO A 70 -0.19 -13.68 -13.31
CA PRO A 70 0.27 -14.71 -12.39
C PRO A 70 -0.11 -14.41 -10.92
N VAL A 71 -0.17 -15.46 -10.10
CA VAL A 71 -0.39 -15.31 -8.65
C VAL A 71 0.77 -14.53 -8.03
N ALA A 72 0.45 -13.54 -7.20
CA ALA A 72 1.43 -12.70 -6.53
C ALA A 72 2.26 -13.51 -5.53
N LYS A 73 3.58 -13.29 -5.55
CA LYS A 73 4.56 -13.92 -4.66
C LYS A 73 5.19 -12.93 -3.69
N GLU A 74 5.17 -11.66 -4.05
CA GLU A 74 5.80 -10.58 -3.33
C GLU A 74 4.87 -9.37 -3.32
N ALA A 75 5.00 -8.54 -2.30
CA ALA A 75 4.30 -7.27 -2.17
C ALA A 75 5.32 -6.14 -2.06
N LEU A 76 5.14 -5.09 -2.86
CA LEU A 76 5.90 -3.86 -2.75
C LEU A 76 5.39 -3.05 -1.55
N THR A 77 6.26 -2.75 -0.60
CA THR A 77 5.93 -2.04 0.63
C THR A 77 6.59 -0.67 0.67
N PHE A 78 5.87 0.30 1.22
CA PHE A 78 6.35 1.66 1.44
C PHE A 78 6.22 1.99 2.92
N MET A 79 7.31 2.36 3.56
CA MET A 79 7.34 2.75 4.97
C MET A 79 7.98 4.12 5.12
N GLU A 80 7.29 5.00 5.82
CA GLU A 80 7.86 6.30 6.19
C GLU A 80 8.59 6.19 7.53
N VAL A 81 9.75 6.82 7.61
CA VAL A 81 10.63 6.87 8.78
C VAL A 81 11.02 8.33 9.01
N SER A 82 10.70 8.87 10.19
CA SER A 82 11.10 10.20 10.65
C SER A 82 11.74 10.17 12.02
#